data_AF-A0A7C2WYQ4-F1
#
_entry.id   AF-A0A7C2WYQ4-F1
#
_cell.length_a   1.000
_cell.length_b   1.000
_cell.length_c   1.000
_cell.angle_alpha   90.00
_cell.angle_beta   90.00
_cell.angle_gamma   90.00
#
_symmetry.space_group_name_H-M   'P 1'
#
loop_
_entity.id
_entity.type
_entity.pdbx_description
1 polymer ?
#
loop_
_entity_poly.entity_id
_entity_poly.type
_entity_poly.pdbx_seq_one_letter_code
_entity_poly.pdbx_strand_id
1 'polypeptide(L)'
;MSSENNRIGFYYYPDDQHYTQSDLNLWLPALQSMGTRWMTIQGSPDRAIPETFVLGLVEANIEPIIHIPCKIGSVSSETLMPVLNSYARWGVRYVIIYDRPNLKSSWDASEWSRPGLVERFVDHILPLLKAQRSAGLKPVLPPLEPGGDYWDTAFLEQALGSLARRGEQDLLQELALGIYAWTYGKSIDWGKGGPSQWPEARPYHTPPECEDQIGFRAFDWYKDIARKVIQKALPMVVIAGGEIPSDEIQGLGPDPHAERNLAIARALSSDEVPTEVINFAFYHLASFPDHADNDAAWYLTVDQPKPVVSMIQRLINTEAKQAPSQEEKPLEHYVLLPPRPSPQYTQNWEVIGPFVLAVQPVVAFSPREARLAERVTLFGDEQVIPQKVEQELRASGCNVRRFTGTAAQEFLTKNGPKVDTDQPIPEILNPGDPNA
;
A
#
# COMPACT_ATOMS: atom_id res chain seq x y z
N MET A 1 -7.77 10.03 -11.03
CA MET A 1 -6.31 9.81 -10.89
C MET A 1 -5.66 10.04 -12.24
N SER A 2 -4.47 10.64 -12.32
CA SER A 2 -3.56 10.21 -13.37
C SER A 2 -3.27 8.74 -13.07
N SER A 3 -3.41 7.86 -14.05
CA SER A 3 -3.19 6.41 -13.96
C SER A 3 -1.76 6.01 -13.54
N GLU A 4 -0.93 6.96 -13.11
CA GLU A 4 0.53 6.84 -13.05
C GLU A 4 1.08 6.34 -11.70
N ASN A 5 0.28 6.27 -10.64
CA ASN A 5 0.81 5.96 -9.29
C ASN A 5 0.19 4.74 -8.60
N ASN A 6 -0.49 3.86 -9.34
CA ASN A 6 -0.98 2.61 -8.75
C ASN A 6 0.18 1.62 -8.57
N ARG A 7 0.44 1.28 -7.31
CA ARG A 7 1.56 0.43 -6.87
C ARG A 7 1.18 -1.03 -6.70
N ILE A 8 -0.11 -1.38 -6.83
CA ILE A 8 -0.61 -2.72 -6.53
C ILE A 8 -0.05 -3.73 -7.53
N GLY A 9 0.57 -4.77 -6.99
CA GLY A 9 1.12 -5.89 -7.74
C GLY A 9 1.00 -7.21 -7.00
N PHE A 10 1.40 -8.28 -7.68
CA PHE A 10 1.40 -9.62 -7.12
C PHE A 10 2.65 -10.39 -7.50
N TYR A 11 3.13 -11.24 -6.59
CA TYR A 11 4.04 -12.32 -6.94
C TYR A 11 3.21 -13.47 -7.52
N TYR A 12 3.45 -13.83 -8.78
CA TYR A 12 2.54 -14.66 -9.56
C TYR A 12 2.44 -16.12 -9.06
N TYR A 13 3.49 -16.91 -9.27
CA TYR A 13 3.61 -18.32 -8.84
C TYR A 13 5.02 -18.56 -8.30
N PRO A 14 5.21 -19.45 -7.31
CA PRO A 14 6.53 -19.82 -6.78
C PRO A 14 7.33 -20.77 -7.70
N ASP A 15 7.19 -20.64 -9.02
CA ASP A 15 7.88 -21.49 -10.00
C ASP A 15 8.10 -20.75 -11.32
N ASP A 16 8.77 -21.42 -12.26
CA ASP A 16 9.08 -20.91 -13.59
C ASP A 16 8.27 -21.56 -14.72
N GLN A 17 7.18 -22.28 -14.42
CA GLN A 17 6.47 -23.16 -15.36
C GLN A 17 5.13 -22.59 -15.86
N HIS A 18 4.45 -21.74 -15.08
CA HIS A 18 3.08 -21.29 -15.38
C HIS A 18 2.99 -20.08 -16.33
N TYR A 19 3.69 -20.15 -17.47
CA TYR A 19 3.85 -19.03 -18.42
C TYR A 19 3.27 -19.29 -19.81
N THR A 20 2.24 -20.11 -19.92
CA THR A 20 1.58 -20.37 -21.20
C THR A 20 0.57 -19.26 -21.54
N GLN A 21 0.15 -19.18 -22.80
CA GLN A 21 -0.93 -18.29 -23.20
C GLN A 21 -2.25 -18.60 -22.47
N SER A 22 -2.49 -19.88 -22.16
CA SER A 22 -3.65 -20.30 -21.38
C SER A 22 -3.61 -19.75 -19.96
N ASP A 23 -2.43 -19.76 -19.32
CA ASP A 23 -2.23 -19.20 -17.99
C ASP A 23 -2.51 -17.69 -17.99
N LEU A 24 -2.01 -16.97 -18.99
CA LEU A 24 -2.28 -15.54 -19.13
C LEU A 24 -3.77 -15.26 -19.31
N ASN A 25 -4.44 -15.99 -20.21
CA ASN A 25 -5.89 -15.81 -20.46
C ASN A 25 -6.72 -16.10 -19.21
N LEU A 26 -6.28 -17.05 -18.38
CA LEU A 26 -6.92 -17.42 -17.13
C LEU A 26 -6.80 -16.31 -16.09
N TRP A 27 -5.59 -15.79 -15.88
CA TRP A 27 -5.29 -14.89 -14.77
C TRP A 27 -5.53 -13.41 -15.10
N LEU A 28 -5.44 -13.01 -16.36
CA LEU A 28 -5.52 -11.59 -16.72
C LEU A 28 -6.83 -10.91 -16.26
N PRO A 29 -8.02 -11.52 -16.40
CA PRO A 29 -9.25 -10.93 -15.88
C PRO A 29 -9.22 -10.75 -14.34
N ALA A 30 -8.68 -11.72 -13.62
CA ALA A 30 -8.56 -11.66 -12.15
C ALA A 30 -7.60 -10.53 -11.73
N LEU A 31 -6.44 -10.43 -12.38
CA LEU A 31 -5.46 -9.36 -12.14
C LEU A 31 -6.06 -7.97 -12.41
N GLN A 32 -6.78 -7.80 -13.51
CA GLN A 32 -7.45 -6.55 -13.86
C GLN A 32 -8.53 -6.17 -12.85
N SER A 33 -9.30 -7.15 -12.37
CA SER A 33 -10.34 -6.91 -11.35
C SER A 33 -9.77 -6.38 -10.03
N MET A 34 -8.53 -6.74 -9.71
CA MET A 34 -7.77 -6.27 -8.55
C MET A 34 -6.92 -5.04 -8.87
N GLY A 35 -7.18 -4.36 -10.00
CA GLY A 35 -6.44 -3.15 -10.40
C GLY A 35 -4.93 -3.35 -10.47
N THR A 36 -4.47 -4.56 -10.76
CA THR A 36 -3.05 -4.90 -10.77
C THR A 36 -2.31 -4.09 -11.84
N ARG A 37 -1.16 -3.52 -11.47
CA ARG A 37 -0.25 -2.81 -12.38
C ARG A 37 1.15 -3.37 -12.41
N TRP A 38 1.49 -4.27 -11.49
CA TRP A 38 2.81 -4.85 -11.38
C TRP A 38 2.71 -6.35 -11.18
N MET A 39 3.63 -7.11 -11.74
CA MET A 39 3.70 -8.54 -11.48
C MET A 39 5.14 -8.99 -11.35
N THR A 40 5.49 -9.55 -10.19
CA THR A 40 6.76 -10.23 -10.00
C THR A 40 6.63 -11.66 -10.51
N ILE A 41 7.55 -12.05 -11.39
CA ILE A 41 7.56 -13.33 -12.10
C ILE A 41 8.91 -14.01 -11.87
N GLN A 42 8.87 -15.26 -11.44
CA GLN A 42 10.07 -16.03 -11.16
C GLN A 42 10.67 -16.59 -12.46
N GLY A 43 11.83 -16.07 -12.85
CA GLY A 43 12.63 -16.56 -13.97
C GLY A 43 13.66 -17.59 -13.53
N SER A 44 14.32 -18.18 -14.53
CA SER A 44 15.45 -19.08 -14.37
C SER A 44 16.63 -18.58 -15.22
N PRO A 45 17.89 -18.81 -14.80
CA PRO A 45 19.04 -18.49 -15.64
C PRO A 45 19.11 -19.37 -16.90
N ASP A 46 18.50 -20.57 -16.87
CA ASP A 46 18.60 -21.56 -17.93
C ASP A 46 17.45 -21.46 -18.94
N ARG A 47 16.32 -20.85 -18.54
CA ARG A 47 15.11 -20.78 -19.35
C ARG A 47 14.47 -19.39 -19.26
N ALA A 48 14.35 -18.75 -20.42
CA ALA A 48 13.61 -17.52 -20.56
C ALA A 48 12.10 -17.74 -20.40
N ILE A 49 11.41 -16.77 -19.82
CA ILE A 49 9.94 -16.73 -19.81
C ILE A 49 9.46 -16.54 -21.26
N PRO A 50 8.44 -17.28 -21.71
CA PRO A 50 7.87 -17.13 -23.05
C PRO A 50 7.50 -15.68 -23.38
N GLU A 51 7.93 -15.23 -24.56
CA GLU A 51 7.68 -13.88 -25.09
C GLU A 51 6.20 -13.52 -25.06
N THR A 52 5.33 -14.44 -25.45
CA THR A 52 3.87 -14.24 -25.50
C THR A 52 3.28 -13.89 -24.13
N PHE A 53 3.82 -14.48 -23.06
CA PHE A 53 3.35 -14.21 -21.70
C PHE A 53 3.79 -12.80 -21.25
N VAL A 54 5.06 -12.45 -21.48
CA VAL A 54 5.61 -11.14 -21.12
C VAL A 54 4.91 -10.02 -21.89
N LEU A 55 4.80 -10.15 -23.21
CA LEU A 55 4.13 -9.15 -24.07
C LEU A 55 2.67 -8.99 -23.68
N GLY A 56 1.96 -10.08 -23.40
CA GLY A 56 0.55 -9.99 -23.01
C GLY A 56 0.31 -9.25 -21.69
N LEU A 57 1.26 -9.27 -20.75
CA LEU A 57 1.20 -8.44 -19.53
C LEU A 57 1.44 -6.96 -19.86
N VAL A 58 2.47 -6.68 -20.65
CA VAL A 58 2.82 -5.31 -21.06
C VAL A 58 1.67 -4.67 -21.84
N GLU A 59 1.08 -5.40 -22.79
CA GLU A 59 -0.11 -4.97 -23.56
C GLU A 59 -1.32 -4.71 -22.65
N ALA A 60 -1.46 -5.47 -21.56
CA ALA A 60 -2.48 -5.25 -20.56
C ALA A 60 -2.15 -4.11 -19.55
N ASN A 61 -1.04 -3.39 -19.75
CA ASN A 61 -0.52 -2.36 -18.84
C ASN A 61 -0.27 -2.90 -17.42
N ILE A 62 0.30 -4.10 -17.34
CA ILE A 62 0.86 -4.71 -16.14
C ILE A 62 2.38 -4.79 -16.33
N GLU A 63 3.13 -4.06 -15.52
CA GLU A 63 4.59 -4.03 -15.57
C GLU A 63 5.19 -5.33 -14.99
N PRO A 64 5.90 -6.11 -15.80
CA PRO A 64 6.60 -7.30 -15.32
C PRO A 64 7.91 -6.96 -14.60
N ILE A 65 8.14 -7.58 -13.45
CA ILE A 65 9.42 -7.62 -12.74
C ILE A 65 9.92 -9.06 -12.79
N ILE A 66 11.01 -9.30 -13.51
CA ILE A 66 11.58 -10.65 -13.61
C ILE A 66 12.56 -10.86 -12.46
N HIS A 67 12.29 -11.81 -11.57
CA HIS A 67 13.18 -12.20 -10.48
C HIS A 67 13.84 -13.54 -10.81
N ILE A 68 15.17 -13.58 -10.91
CA ILE A 68 15.95 -14.80 -11.19
C ILE A 68 16.72 -15.18 -9.92
N PRO A 69 16.08 -15.93 -8.99
CA PRO A 69 16.74 -16.42 -7.80
C PRO A 69 17.75 -17.50 -8.18
N CYS A 70 19.03 -17.24 -7.92
CA CYS A 70 20.11 -18.18 -8.15
C CYS A 70 21.24 -17.95 -7.13
N LYS A 71 22.14 -18.93 -6.99
CA LYS A 71 23.29 -18.84 -6.06
C LYS A 71 24.23 -17.71 -6.48
N ILE A 72 24.78 -16.98 -5.51
CA ILE A 72 25.75 -15.93 -5.81
C ILE A 72 26.96 -16.52 -6.54
N GLY A 73 27.30 -15.95 -7.69
CA GLY A 73 28.42 -16.39 -8.54
C GLY A 73 28.09 -17.55 -9.49
N SER A 74 26.85 -18.05 -9.51
CA SER A 74 26.43 -19.14 -10.42
C SER A 74 26.19 -18.70 -11.86
N VAL A 75 26.09 -17.40 -12.12
CA VAL A 75 25.79 -16.82 -13.43
C VAL A 75 26.78 -15.71 -13.77
N SER A 76 26.96 -15.45 -15.07
CA SER A 76 27.82 -14.36 -15.55
C SER A 76 27.04 -13.39 -16.43
N SER A 77 27.61 -12.19 -16.63
CA SER A 77 27.04 -11.18 -17.52
C SER A 77 26.92 -11.68 -18.95
N GLU A 78 27.89 -12.47 -19.41
CA GLU A 78 27.96 -12.97 -20.79
C GLU A 78 26.84 -13.97 -21.07
N THR A 79 26.54 -14.85 -20.11
CA THR A 79 25.48 -15.86 -20.28
C THR A 79 24.08 -15.24 -20.20
N LEU A 80 23.89 -14.21 -19.38
CA LEU A 80 22.60 -13.56 -19.19
C LEU A 80 22.30 -12.44 -20.21
N MET A 81 23.30 -11.86 -20.86
CA MET A 81 23.09 -10.75 -21.80
C MET A 81 22.02 -11.03 -22.90
N PRO A 82 21.94 -12.21 -23.53
CA PRO A 82 20.90 -12.50 -24.52
C PRO A 82 19.48 -12.43 -23.96
N VAL A 83 19.27 -12.92 -22.73
CA VAL A 83 17.95 -12.90 -22.10
C VAL A 83 17.59 -11.50 -21.62
N LEU A 84 18.56 -10.75 -21.08
CA LEU A 84 18.37 -9.35 -20.69
C LEU A 84 17.95 -8.48 -21.88
N ASN A 85 18.61 -8.63 -23.04
CA ASN A 85 18.25 -7.92 -24.27
C ASN A 85 16.87 -8.32 -24.80
N SER A 86 16.44 -9.56 -24.58
CA SER A 86 15.10 -10.00 -25.01
C SER A 86 14.04 -9.39 -24.12
N TYR A 87 14.20 -9.46 -22.80
CA TYR A 87 13.30 -8.81 -21.84
C TYR A 87 13.20 -7.29 -22.07
N ALA A 88 14.32 -6.60 -22.28
CA ALA A 88 14.32 -5.16 -22.56
C ALA A 88 13.51 -4.83 -23.83
N ARG A 89 13.67 -5.61 -24.90
CA ARG A 89 12.91 -5.43 -26.16
C ARG A 89 11.42 -5.69 -25.98
N TRP A 90 11.04 -6.60 -25.10
CA TRP A 90 9.64 -6.91 -24.78
C TRP A 90 9.00 -5.89 -23.83
N GLY A 91 9.75 -4.90 -23.36
CA GLY A 91 9.24 -3.83 -22.51
C GLY A 91 9.42 -4.05 -21.00
N VAL A 92 10.12 -5.11 -20.59
CA VAL A 92 10.52 -5.30 -19.18
C VAL A 92 11.51 -4.20 -18.80
N ARG A 93 11.29 -3.51 -17.69
CA ARG A 93 12.25 -2.52 -17.16
C ARG A 93 13.13 -3.06 -16.04
N TYR A 94 12.62 -4.05 -15.30
CA TYR A 94 13.27 -4.58 -14.09
C TYR A 94 13.53 -6.08 -14.22
N VAL A 95 14.81 -6.44 -14.16
CA VAL A 95 15.26 -7.81 -13.95
C VAL A 95 16.10 -7.80 -12.68
N ILE A 96 15.85 -8.74 -11.77
CA ILE A 96 16.52 -8.83 -10.48
C ILE A 96 17.22 -10.17 -10.45
N ILE A 97 18.55 -10.15 -10.37
CA ILE A 97 19.38 -11.35 -10.38
C ILE A 97 19.90 -11.60 -8.97
N TYR A 98 19.87 -12.87 -8.56
CA TYR A 98 20.11 -13.34 -7.20
C TYR A 98 18.96 -13.06 -6.24
N ASP A 99 19.03 -13.70 -5.07
CA ASP A 99 18.11 -13.50 -3.98
C ASP A 99 18.85 -13.55 -2.63
N ARG A 100 18.47 -12.66 -1.71
CA ARG A 100 18.92 -12.61 -0.32
C ARG A 100 20.42 -12.90 -0.15
N PRO A 101 21.34 -12.11 -0.76
CA PRO A 101 22.78 -12.37 -0.67
C PRO A 101 23.33 -12.27 0.76
N ASN A 102 22.53 -11.78 1.71
CA ASN A 102 22.85 -11.74 3.12
C ASN A 102 22.42 -13.01 3.90
N LEU A 103 21.95 -14.06 3.21
CA LEU A 103 21.72 -15.39 3.79
C LEU A 103 22.81 -16.37 3.37
N LYS A 104 23.18 -17.27 4.28
CA LYS A 104 24.14 -18.35 4.02
C LYS A 104 23.65 -19.29 2.92
N SER A 105 22.33 -19.51 2.85
CA SER A 105 21.69 -20.35 1.83
C SER A 105 21.85 -19.81 0.41
N SER A 106 22.21 -18.54 0.21
CA SER A 106 22.38 -17.94 -1.12
C SER A 106 23.77 -18.19 -1.72
N TRP A 107 24.69 -18.79 -0.95
CA TRP A 107 26.07 -19.01 -1.34
C TRP A 107 26.43 -20.49 -1.31
N ASP A 108 27.54 -20.83 -1.96
CA ASP A 108 28.25 -22.05 -1.64
C ASP A 108 28.89 -21.94 -0.24
N ALA A 109 28.91 -23.05 0.50
CA ALA A 109 29.36 -23.05 1.89
C ALA A 109 30.82 -22.56 2.04
N SER A 110 31.69 -22.90 1.10
CA SER A 110 33.08 -22.44 1.05
C SER A 110 33.19 -20.94 0.78
N GLU A 111 32.26 -20.38 -0.01
CA GLU A 111 32.26 -18.97 -0.34
C GLU A 111 31.73 -18.12 0.81
N TRP A 112 30.68 -18.55 1.51
CA TRP A 112 30.13 -17.80 2.65
C TRP A 112 31.17 -17.53 3.75
N SER A 113 31.94 -18.56 4.13
CA SER A 113 32.90 -18.49 5.24
C SER A 113 34.15 -17.63 4.97
N ARG A 114 34.36 -17.17 3.74
CA ARG A 114 35.54 -16.36 3.38
C ARG A 114 35.42 -14.91 3.90
N PRO A 115 36.51 -14.26 4.35
CA PRO A 115 36.50 -12.86 4.77
C PRO A 115 36.13 -11.89 3.65
N GLY A 116 35.38 -10.83 3.95
CA GLY A 116 34.98 -9.81 2.95
C GLY A 116 33.79 -10.21 2.09
N LEU A 117 32.77 -10.84 2.69
CA LEU A 117 31.57 -11.34 2.01
C LEU A 117 30.91 -10.28 1.11
N VAL A 118 30.71 -9.06 1.63
CA VAL A 118 30.06 -7.99 0.88
C VAL A 118 30.89 -7.54 -0.32
N GLU A 119 32.22 -7.48 -0.20
CA GLU A 119 33.09 -7.11 -1.33
C GLU A 119 33.05 -8.18 -2.43
N ARG A 120 33.04 -9.47 -2.07
CA ARG A 120 32.86 -10.55 -3.05
C ARG A 120 31.49 -10.54 -3.70
N PHE A 121 30.45 -10.21 -2.93
CA PHE A 121 29.12 -10.02 -3.51
C PHE A 121 29.14 -8.91 -4.56
N VAL A 122 29.78 -7.78 -4.26
CA VAL A 122 29.94 -6.66 -5.20
C VAL A 122 30.73 -7.08 -6.44
N ASP A 123 31.76 -7.92 -6.30
CA ASP A 123 32.50 -8.48 -7.45
C ASP A 123 31.61 -9.30 -8.39
N HIS A 124 30.63 -10.04 -7.85
CA HIS A 124 29.68 -10.84 -8.64
C HIS A 124 28.53 -10.02 -9.23
N ILE A 125 27.96 -9.07 -8.49
CA ILE A 125 26.79 -8.32 -8.93
C ILE A 125 27.14 -7.16 -9.86
N LEU A 126 28.29 -6.53 -9.72
CA LEU A 126 28.65 -5.34 -10.50
C LEU A 126 28.67 -5.59 -12.02
N PRO A 127 29.26 -6.68 -12.55
CA PRO A 127 29.16 -6.99 -13.98
C PRO A 127 27.72 -7.17 -14.46
N LEU A 128 26.86 -7.76 -13.63
CA LEU A 128 25.44 -7.98 -13.95
C LEU A 128 24.65 -6.66 -13.98
N LEU A 129 24.88 -5.76 -13.02
CA LEU A 129 24.28 -4.42 -13.02
C LEU A 129 24.68 -3.61 -14.26
N LYS A 130 25.95 -3.73 -14.68
CA LYS A 130 26.43 -3.10 -15.92
C LYS A 130 25.81 -3.73 -17.16
N ALA A 131 25.62 -5.05 -17.17
CA ALA A 131 24.93 -5.73 -18.26
C ALA A 131 23.46 -5.30 -18.38
N GLN A 132 22.75 -5.19 -17.25
CA GLN A 132 21.38 -4.64 -17.20
C GLN A 132 21.33 -3.23 -17.79
N ARG A 133 22.20 -2.33 -17.33
CA ARG A 133 22.29 -0.96 -17.85
C ARG A 133 22.55 -0.93 -19.36
N SER A 134 23.48 -1.78 -19.83
CA SER A 134 23.86 -1.86 -21.25
C SER A 134 22.73 -2.41 -22.13
N ALA A 135 21.88 -3.28 -21.60
CA ALA A 135 20.69 -3.79 -22.28
C ALA A 135 19.52 -2.79 -22.29
N GLY A 136 19.64 -1.64 -21.59
CA GLY A 136 18.57 -0.65 -21.44
C GLY A 136 17.62 -0.94 -20.28
N LEU A 137 17.94 -1.89 -19.40
CA LEU A 137 17.20 -2.19 -18.19
C LEU A 137 17.63 -1.27 -17.04
N LYS A 138 16.75 -1.10 -16.05
CA LYS A 138 17.12 -0.45 -14.79
C LYS A 138 18.01 -1.40 -13.98
N PRO A 139 19.22 -1.00 -13.56
CA PRO A 139 20.04 -1.83 -12.68
C PRO A 139 19.37 -1.97 -11.31
N VAL A 140 19.25 -3.19 -10.79
CA VAL A 140 18.59 -3.46 -9.52
C VAL A 140 19.47 -4.33 -8.62
N LEU A 141 19.75 -3.86 -7.40
CA LEU A 141 20.34 -4.73 -6.38
C LEU A 141 19.30 -5.75 -5.91
N PRO A 142 19.67 -7.03 -5.72
CA PRO A 142 18.74 -8.04 -5.22
C PRO A 142 18.24 -7.70 -3.81
N PRO A 143 17.04 -8.18 -3.45
CA PRO A 143 16.51 -8.01 -2.11
C PRO A 143 17.38 -8.70 -1.07
N LEU A 144 17.45 -8.10 0.11
CA LEU A 144 18.06 -8.69 1.29
C LEU A 144 16.97 -9.28 2.18
N GLU A 145 17.29 -10.32 2.95
CA GLU A 145 16.43 -10.80 4.02
C GLU A 145 16.52 -9.85 5.23
N PRO A 146 15.43 -9.17 5.64
CA PRO A 146 15.42 -8.38 6.86
C PRO A 146 15.88 -9.20 8.07
N GLY A 147 16.97 -8.78 8.73
CA GLY A 147 17.53 -9.51 9.87
C GLY A 147 18.17 -10.87 9.54
N GLY A 148 18.51 -11.13 8.27
CA GLY A 148 19.15 -12.38 7.82
C GLY A 148 20.51 -12.68 8.49
N ASP A 149 21.12 -13.82 8.13
CA ASP A 149 22.39 -14.31 8.70
C ASP A 149 23.49 -13.25 8.75
N TYR A 150 23.57 -12.41 7.72
CA TYR A 150 24.25 -11.13 7.75
C TYR A 150 23.20 -10.02 7.84
N TRP A 151 23.28 -9.15 8.85
CA TRP A 151 22.32 -8.09 9.06
C TRP A 151 22.19 -7.18 7.84
N ASP A 152 20.98 -7.06 7.32
CA ASP A 152 20.68 -6.47 6.01
C ASP A 152 21.04 -4.99 5.91
N THR A 153 20.79 -4.19 6.96
CA THR A 153 21.15 -2.77 6.94
C THR A 153 22.67 -2.56 6.87
N ALA A 154 23.44 -3.40 7.56
CA ALA A 154 24.90 -3.38 7.51
C ALA A 154 25.45 -3.91 6.18
N PHE A 155 24.78 -4.90 5.59
CA PHE A 155 25.11 -5.43 4.28
C PHE A 155 24.90 -4.37 3.18
N LEU A 156 23.72 -3.72 3.19
CA LEU A 156 23.37 -2.67 2.24
C LEU A 156 24.33 -1.48 2.31
N GLU A 157 24.60 -0.99 3.52
CA GLU A 157 25.54 0.13 3.74
C GLU A 157 26.92 -0.18 3.15
N GLN A 158 27.44 -1.39 3.39
CA GLN A 158 28.73 -1.81 2.85
C GLN A 158 28.71 -2.03 1.33
N ALA A 159 27.63 -2.59 0.78
CA ALA A 159 27.51 -2.84 -0.66
C ALA A 159 27.46 -1.53 -1.45
N LEU A 160 26.60 -0.57 -1.04
CA LEU A 160 26.54 0.75 -1.64
C LEU A 160 27.87 1.51 -1.46
N GLY A 161 28.50 1.40 -0.29
CA GLY A 161 29.79 2.02 -0.01
C GLY A 161 30.91 1.45 -0.89
N SER A 162 30.91 0.14 -1.15
CA SER A 162 31.87 -0.50 -2.06
C SER A 162 31.69 -0.02 -3.50
N LEU A 163 30.44 0.02 -4.02
CA LEU A 163 30.16 0.58 -5.35
C LEU A 163 30.63 2.03 -5.47
N ALA A 164 30.37 2.86 -4.46
CA ALA A 164 30.82 4.25 -4.44
C ALA A 164 32.35 4.38 -4.45
N ARG A 165 33.06 3.57 -3.63
CA ARG A 165 34.54 3.52 -3.59
C ARG A 165 35.16 3.04 -4.90
N ARG A 166 34.47 2.15 -5.63
CA ARG A 166 34.89 1.66 -6.96
C ARG A 166 34.65 2.66 -8.09
N GLY A 167 34.07 3.84 -7.79
CA GLY A 167 33.85 4.90 -8.76
C GLY A 167 32.59 4.73 -9.62
N GLU A 168 31.67 3.86 -9.23
CA GLU A 168 30.46 3.52 -10.00
C GLU A 168 29.34 4.57 -9.81
N GLN A 169 29.69 5.85 -9.83
CA GLN A 169 28.75 6.96 -9.55
C GLN A 169 27.60 7.02 -10.55
N ASP A 170 27.87 6.86 -11.84
CA ASP A 170 26.83 6.86 -12.87
C ASP A 170 25.86 5.69 -12.69
N LEU A 171 26.38 4.52 -12.31
CA LEU A 171 25.54 3.35 -12.01
C LEU A 171 24.67 3.61 -10.78
N LEU A 172 25.23 4.19 -9.72
CA LEU A 172 24.50 4.55 -8.50
C LEU A 172 23.39 5.56 -8.76
N GLN A 173 23.54 6.47 -9.72
CA GLN A 173 22.48 7.41 -10.11
C GLN A 173 21.28 6.70 -10.72
N GLU A 174 21.52 5.59 -11.41
CA GLU A 174 20.51 4.80 -12.10
C GLU A 174 20.08 3.55 -11.32
N LEU A 175 20.63 3.29 -10.13
CA LEU A 175 20.35 2.09 -9.37
C LEU A 175 18.92 2.11 -8.80
N ALA A 176 18.33 0.92 -8.65
CA ALA A 176 17.17 0.66 -7.80
C ALA A 176 17.50 -0.47 -6.81
N LEU A 177 16.69 -0.60 -5.75
CA LEU A 177 16.79 -1.67 -4.76
C LEU A 177 15.61 -2.62 -4.91
N GLY A 178 15.84 -3.90 -5.09
CA GLY A 178 14.84 -4.92 -4.77
C GLY A 178 14.71 -5.02 -3.25
N ILE A 179 13.51 -5.15 -2.71
CA ILE A 179 13.29 -5.33 -1.27
C ILE A 179 12.15 -6.33 -1.00
N TYR A 180 12.20 -6.93 0.19
CA TYR A 180 11.05 -7.54 0.83
C TYR A 180 10.40 -6.58 1.82
N ALA A 181 9.09 -6.65 1.96
CA ALA A 181 8.32 -5.80 2.88
C ALA A 181 7.22 -6.60 3.60
N TRP A 182 7.66 -7.53 4.45
CA TRP A 182 6.78 -8.36 5.27
C TRP A 182 6.39 -7.65 6.56
N THR A 183 5.23 -7.97 7.11
CA THR A 183 4.84 -7.52 8.45
C THR A 183 5.55 -8.28 9.58
N TYR A 184 5.94 -9.54 9.34
CA TYR A 184 6.41 -10.49 10.36
C TYR A 184 5.49 -10.55 11.60
N GLY A 185 4.17 -10.46 11.38
CA GLY A 185 3.16 -10.45 12.45
C GLY A 185 3.09 -9.16 13.26
N LYS A 186 3.91 -8.16 12.95
CA LYS A 186 3.95 -6.85 13.63
C LYS A 186 2.94 -5.87 13.00
N SER A 187 2.78 -4.71 13.65
CA SER A 187 2.01 -3.60 13.08
C SER A 187 2.61 -3.16 11.73
N ILE A 188 1.76 -2.69 10.80
CA ILE A 188 2.24 -2.08 9.54
C ILE A 188 3.01 -0.77 9.77
N ASP A 189 2.96 -0.20 10.98
CA ASP A 189 3.77 0.96 11.35
C ASP A 189 5.09 0.59 12.04
N TRP A 190 5.36 -0.70 12.25
CA TRP A 190 6.63 -1.13 12.86
C TRP A 190 7.83 -0.69 12.02
N GLY A 191 8.76 0.02 12.65
CA GLY A 191 9.98 0.55 12.05
C GLY A 191 9.77 1.86 11.29
N LYS A 192 8.59 2.48 11.36
CA LYS A 192 8.26 3.72 10.63
C LYS A 192 9.21 4.85 10.99
N GLY A 193 9.68 5.56 9.96
CA GLY A 193 10.64 6.65 10.12
C GLY A 193 12.11 6.21 10.16
N GLY A 194 12.39 4.91 10.12
CA GLY A 194 13.75 4.38 9.93
C GLY A 194 14.71 4.68 11.10
N PRO A 195 16.03 4.57 10.86
CA PRO A 195 17.07 4.87 11.84
C PRO A 195 17.00 6.28 12.41
N SER A 196 16.42 7.23 11.65
CA SER A 196 16.23 8.61 12.11
C SER A 196 15.27 8.69 13.31
N GLN A 197 14.23 7.85 13.32
CA GLN A 197 13.27 7.74 14.43
C GLN A 197 13.73 6.74 15.50
N TRP A 198 14.47 5.70 15.09
CA TRP A 198 14.92 4.61 15.95
C TRP A 198 16.45 4.49 16.00
N PRO A 199 17.17 5.51 16.52
CA PRO A 199 18.63 5.57 16.45
C PRO A 199 19.36 4.52 17.30
N GLU A 200 18.66 3.93 18.28
CA GLU A 200 19.23 2.92 19.19
C GLU A 200 19.16 1.50 18.61
N ALA A 201 18.36 1.27 17.56
CA ALA A 201 18.34 0.01 16.85
C ALA A 201 19.59 -0.12 15.97
N ARG A 202 20.42 -1.10 16.30
CA ARG A 202 21.71 -1.35 15.64
C ARG A 202 21.71 -2.76 15.07
N PRO A 203 22.60 -3.06 14.11
CA PRO A 203 22.77 -4.42 13.63
C PRO A 203 22.90 -5.43 14.77
N TYR A 204 22.06 -6.46 14.74
CA TYR A 204 21.98 -7.53 15.74
C TYR A 204 21.55 -7.12 17.16
N HIS A 205 21.03 -5.90 17.34
CA HIS A 205 20.59 -5.41 18.64
C HIS A 205 19.44 -4.40 18.53
N THR A 206 18.24 -4.85 18.91
CA THR A 206 17.04 -4.02 19.04
C THR A 206 16.62 -3.96 20.51
N PRO A 207 16.74 -2.81 21.19
CA PRO A 207 16.25 -2.65 22.57
C PRO A 207 14.73 -2.87 22.69
N PRO A 208 14.19 -3.28 23.86
CA PRO A 208 12.77 -3.60 24.03
C PRO A 208 11.76 -2.49 23.69
N GLU A 209 12.16 -1.22 23.82
CA GLU A 209 11.31 -0.04 23.53
C GLU A 209 11.64 0.57 22.15
N CYS A 210 12.37 -0.17 21.31
CA CYS A 210 12.84 0.28 20.01
C CYS A 210 12.27 -0.61 18.92
N GLU A 211 11.94 -0.01 17.78
CA GLU A 211 11.55 -0.75 16.58
C GLU A 211 12.74 -0.84 15.62
N ASP A 212 12.73 -1.86 14.77
CA ASP A 212 13.77 -2.16 13.79
C ASP A 212 13.20 -2.31 12.38
N GLN A 213 14.07 -2.62 11.43
CA GLN A 213 13.72 -2.77 10.01
C GLN A 213 12.93 -4.05 9.70
N ILE A 214 12.78 -4.98 10.65
CA ILE A 214 12.15 -6.29 10.42
C ILE A 214 10.63 -6.12 10.49
N GLY A 215 10.06 -5.52 9.44
CA GLY A 215 8.64 -5.19 9.35
C GLY A 215 8.32 -4.49 8.03
N PHE A 216 7.05 -4.10 7.86
CA PHE A 216 6.55 -3.53 6.61
C PHE A 216 7.34 -2.28 6.18
N ARG A 217 7.80 -1.48 7.16
CA ARG A 217 8.51 -0.23 6.94
C ARG A 217 10.01 -0.39 6.65
N ALA A 218 10.49 -1.57 6.27
CA ALA A 218 11.90 -1.80 5.89
C ALA A 218 12.42 -0.77 4.86
N PHE A 219 11.54 -0.30 3.96
CA PHE A 219 11.86 0.75 2.98
C PHE A 219 12.30 2.09 3.61
N ASP A 220 11.82 2.45 4.81
CA ASP A 220 12.26 3.68 5.47
C ASP A 220 13.72 3.57 5.92
N TRP A 221 14.14 2.37 6.34
CA TRP A 221 15.51 2.09 6.73
C TRP A 221 16.46 2.11 5.55
N TYR A 222 16.05 1.50 4.44
CA TYR A 222 16.90 1.40 3.25
C TYR A 222 17.06 2.76 2.57
N LYS A 223 15.99 3.57 2.58
CA LYS A 223 16.01 4.98 2.15
C LYS A 223 17.03 5.80 2.92
N ASP A 224 17.05 5.70 4.25
CA ASP A 224 17.99 6.44 5.09
C ASP A 224 19.44 6.00 4.88
N ILE A 225 19.68 4.68 4.72
CA ILE A 225 21.01 4.15 4.39
C ILE A 225 21.49 4.65 3.03
N ALA A 226 20.64 4.59 2.00
CA ALA A 226 20.99 5.11 0.68
C ALA A 226 21.32 6.61 0.73
N ARG A 227 20.51 7.41 1.43
CA ARG A 227 20.77 8.84 1.63
C ARG A 227 22.08 9.08 2.38
N LYS A 228 22.39 8.28 3.41
CA LYS A 228 23.64 8.40 4.17
C LYS A 228 24.87 8.08 3.31
N VAL A 229 24.83 7.00 2.53
CA VAL A 229 26.01 6.47 1.84
C VAL A 229 26.26 7.16 0.50
N ILE A 230 25.20 7.42 -0.27
CA ILE A 230 25.31 7.94 -1.64
C ILE A 230 24.55 9.27 -1.85
N GLN A 231 24.09 9.90 -0.76
CA GLN A 231 23.44 11.22 -0.78
C GLN A 231 22.16 11.28 -1.63
N LYS A 232 21.50 10.13 -1.83
CA LYS A 232 20.31 10.01 -2.67
C LYS A 232 19.39 8.90 -2.16
N ALA A 233 18.09 9.13 -2.29
CA ALA A 233 17.10 8.07 -2.11
C ALA A 233 17.01 7.23 -3.40
N LEU A 234 17.05 5.91 -3.27
CA LEU A 234 16.93 5.01 -4.41
C LEU A 234 15.47 4.55 -4.59
N PRO A 235 15.00 4.40 -5.84
CA PRO A 235 13.75 3.67 -6.10
C PRO A 235 13.84 2.26 -5.53
N MET A 236 12.75 1.79 -4.94
CA MET A 236 12.61 0.48 -4.30
C MET A 236 11.50 -0.29 -4.99
N VAL A 237 11.86 -1.47 -5.49
CA VAL A 237 10.96 -2.46 -6.08
C VAL A 237 10.66 -3.48 -5.00
N VAL A 238 9.45 -3.48 -4.46
CA VAL A 238 9.03 -4.51 -3.51
C VAL A 238 8.67 -5.75 -4.31
N ILE A 239 9.56 -6.75 -4.28
CA ILE A 239 9.41 -7.94 -5.11
C ILE A 239 8.39 -8.92 -4.53
N ALA A 240 8.25 -8.92 -3.21
CA ALA A 240 7.28 -9.67 -2.44
C ALA A 240 7.13 -9.04 -1.05
N GLY A 241 5.93 -9.09 -0.50
CA GLY A 241 5.64 -8.61 0.84
C GLY A 241 4.19 -8.88 1.22
N GLY A 242 3.81 -8.36 2.38
CA GLY A 242 2.48 -8.52 2.95
C GLY A 242 2.49 -9.23 4.30
N GLU A 243 1.31 -9.63 4.73
CA GLU A 243 1.14 -10.58 5.82
C GLU A 243 1.23 -12.00 5.26
N ILE A 244 1.96 -12.88 5.96
CA ILE A 244 1.90 -14.33 5.75
C ILE A 244 0.98 -14.88 6.86
N PRO A 245 0.01 -15.75 6.56
CA PRO A 245 -0.83 -16.35 7.59
C PRO A 245 0.02 -17.10 8.62
N SER A 246 -0.34 -16.98 9.91
CA SER A 246 0.23 -17.80 10.97
C SER A 246 -0.83 -18.72 11.57
N ASP A 247 -0.43 -19.95 11.91
CA ASP A 247 -1.30 -20.95 12.53
C ASP A 247 -1.83 -20.52 13.92
N GLU A 248 -1.22 -19.51 14.52
CA GLU A 248 -1.49 -19.10 15.91
C GLU A 248 -2.82 -18.37 16.10
N ILE A 249 -3.50 -17.95 15.02
CA ILE A 249 -4.72 -17.14 15.09
C ILE A 249 -5.85 -17.74 14.25
N GLN A 250 -6.21 -19.01 14.51
CA GLN A 250 -7.52 -19.54 14.12
C GLN A 250 -8.58 -19.15 15.16
N GLY A 251 -8.93 -17.86 15.19
CA GLY A 251 -10.02 -17.33 16.02
C GLY A 251 -11.30 -17.11 15.23
N LEU A 252 -12.45 -17.06 15.91
CA LEU A 252 -13.79 -16.70 15.38
C LEU A 252 -13.92 -15.22 14.93
N GLY A 253 -12.82 -14.60 14.50
CA GLY A 253 -12.71 -13.19 14.11
C GLY A 253 -12.43 -12.98 12.62
N PRO A 254 -12.31 -11.73 12.15
CA PRO A 254 -11.92 -11.43 10.78
C PRO A 254 -10.52 -11.99 10.50
N ASP A 255 -10.32 -12.52 9.29
CA ASP A 255 -9.07 -13.11 8.81
C ASP A 255 -7.91 -12.09 8.96
N PRO A 256 -6.95 -12.31 9.88
CA PRO A 256 -5.85 -11.38 10.12
C PRO A 256 -4.99 -11.13 8.88
N HIS A 257 -4.87 -12.15 8.01
CA HIS A 257 -4.17 -12.04 6.74
C HIS A 257 -4.88 -11.05 5.80
N ALA A 258 -6.21 -11.15 5.68
CA ALA A 258 -6.99 -10.25 4.84
C ALA A 258 -6.98 -8.81 5.37
N GLU A 259 -7.15 -8.60 6.68
CA GLU A 259 -7.16 -7.27 7.29
C GLU A 259 -5.83 -6.54 7.15
N ARG A 260 -4.70 -7.23 7.41
CA ARG A 260 -3.37 -6.62 7.30
C ARG A 260 -3.00 -6.30 5.85
N ASN A 261 -3.27 -7.20 4.91
CA ASN A 261 -3.04 -6.94 3.49
C ASN A 261 -3.94 -5.81 2.95
N LEU A 262 -5.18 -5.69 3.43
CA LEU A 262 -6.05 -4.56 3.11
C LEU A 262 -5.52 -3.24 3.69
N ALA A 263 -4.97 -3.25 4.91
CA ALA A 263 -4.35 -2.07 5.50
C ALA A 263 -3.12 -1.62 4.71
N ILE A 264 -2.29 -2.57 4.24
CA ILE A 264 -1.18 -2.29 3.33
C ILE A 264 -1.69 -1.70 2.02
N ALA A 265 -2.71 -2.28 1.39
CA ALA A 265 -3.29 -1.76 0.15
C ALA A 265 -3.77 -0.30 0.31
N ARG A 266 -4.43 0.03 1.42
CA ARG A 266 -4.83 1.42 1.73
C ARG A 266 -3.63 2.35 1.91
N ALA A 267 -2.58 1.90 2.58
CA ALA A 267 -1.35 2.68 2.77
C ALA A 267 -0.63 2.94 1.43
N LEU A 268 -0.70 2.00 0.48
CA LEU A 268 -0.15 2.15 -0.87
C LEU A 268 -0.96 3.13 -1.74
N SER A 269 -2.28 3.19 -1.54
CA SER A 269 -3.16 4.17 -2.20
C SER A 269 -3.10 5.57 -1.58
N SER A 270 -2.45 5.73 -0.41
CA SER A 270 -2.29 7.00 0.29
C SER A 270 -0.86 7.53 0.24
N ASP A 271 -0.62 8.71 0.82
CA ASP A 271 0.73 9.30 0.95
C ASP A 271 1.54 8.69 2.11
N GLU A 272 1.07 7.59 2.72
CA GLU A 272 1.76 6.94 3.85
C GLU A 272 2.99 6.12 3.43
N VAL A 273 3.03 5.66 2.18
CA VAL A 273 4.18 4.96 1.61
C VAL A 273 4.95 5.92 0.71
N PRO A 274 6.27 6.11 0.93
CA PRO A 274 7.07 7.06 0.16
C PRO A 274 7.08 6.73 -1.34
N THR A 275 7.18 7.76 -2.19
CA THR A 275 7.21 7.61 -3.66
C THR A 275 8.40 6.81 -4.17
N GLU A 276 9.46 6.69 -3.37
CA GLU A 276 10.58 5.81 -3.66
C GLU A 276 10.15 4.34 -3.75
N VAL A 277 9.10 3.91 -3.05
CA VAL A 277 8.50 2.58 -3.25
C VAL A 277 7.60 2.64 -4.48
N ILE A 278 8.08 2.09 -5.60
CA ILE A 278 7.40 2.27 -6.90
C ILE A 278 6.31 1.22 -7.15
N ASN A 279 6.37 0.09 -6.46
CA ASN A 279 5.39 -0.99 -6.52
C ASN A 279 5.31 -1.74 -5.18
N PHE A 280 4.31 -2.61 -5.05
CA PHE A 280 4.19 -3.58 -3.99
C PHE A 280 3.62 -4.89 -4.53
N ALA A 281 4.42 -5.95 -4.56
CA ALA A 281 3.96 -7.27 -4.93
C ALA A 281 3.47 -8.05 -3.70
N PHE A 282 2.17 -8.23 -3.56
CA PHE A 282 1.61 -9.12 -2.54
C PHE A 282 1.95 -10.57 -2.86
N TYR A 283 2.39 -11.30 -1.84
CA TYR A 283 2.84 -12.68 -1.95
C TYR A 283 1.77 -13.64 -1.42
N HIS A 284 1.24 -14.61 -2.18
CA HIS A 284 1.29 -14.80 -3.64
C HIS A 284 -0.10 -14.61 -4.25
N LEU A 285 -0.16 -14.41 -5.57
CA LEU A 285 -1.40 -14.55 -6.33
C LEU A 285 -1.97 -15.96 -6.19
N ALA A 286 -1.17 -16.96 -6.57
CA ALA A 286 -1.56 -18.37 -6.55
C ALA A 286 -0.35 -19.27 -6.23
N SER A 287 -0.65 -20.51 -5.84
CA SER A 287 0.34 -21.52 -5.50
C SER A 287 -0.18 -22.91 -5.82
N PHE A 288 0.66 -23.93 -5.68
CA PHE A 288 0.26 -25.34 -5.75
C PHE A 288 0.03 -25.90 -4.33
N PRO A 289 -0.87 -26.90 -4.16
CA PRO A 289 -1.31 -27.36 -2.84
C PRO A 289 -0.19 -27.81 -1.90
N ASP A 290 0.89 -28.37 -2.44
CA ASP A 290 2.01 -28.90 -1.66
C ASP A 290 3.10 -27.85 -1.35
N HIS A 291 2.96 -26.61 -1.82
CA HIS A 291 3.91 -25.55 -1.52
C HIS A 291 3.75 -25.08 -0.06
N ALA A 292 4.87 -24.83 0.63
CA ALA A 292 4.86 -24.37 2.02
C ALA A 292 4.05 -23.08 2.22
N ASP A 293 4.05 -22.20 1.21
CA ASP A 293 3.34 -20.90 1.26
C ASP A 293 1.95 -20.94 0.59
N ASN A 294 1.35 -22.11 0.35
CA ASN A 294 0.03 -22.21 -0.27
C ASN A 294 -1.06 -21.46 0.53
N ASP A 295 -0.92 -21.39 1.85
CA ASP A 295 -1.84 -20.64 2.71
C ASP A 295 -1.74 -19.12 2.53
N ALA A 296 -0.59 -18.60 2.08
CA ALA A 296 -0.42 -17.19 1.74
C ALA A 296 -1.01 -16.83 0.36
N ALA A 297 -1.33 -17.82 -0.49
CA ALA A 297 -1.87 -17.55 -1.82
C ALA A 297 -3.27 -16.94 -1.77
N TRP A 298 -3.52 -15.89 -2.55
CA TRP A 298 -4.82 -15.20 -2.58
C TRP A 298 -5.88 -15.97 -3.35
N TYR A 299 -5.45 -16.87 -4.22
CA TYR A 299 -6.28 -17.79 -4.97
C TYR A 299 -5.74 -19.21 -4.78
N LEU A 300 -6.63 -20.14 -4.42
CA LEU A 300 -6.31 -21.58 -4.48
C LEU A 300 -6.42 -22.09 -5.92
N THR A 301 -7.44 -21.58 -6.62
CA THR A 301 -7.63 -21.65 -8.07
C THR A 301 -8.27 -20.33 -8.50
N VAL A 302 -8.29 -20.00 -9.79
CA VAL A 302 -8.88 -18.73 -10.27
C VAL A 302 -10.34 -18.56 -9.82
N ASP A 303 -11.09 -19.67 -9.69
CA ASP A 303 -12.49 -19.71 -9.28
C ASP A 303 -12.68 -19.78 -7.75
N GLN A 304 -11.59 -19.89 -6.99
CA GLN A 304 -11.59 -19.97 -5.52
C GLN A 304 -10.72 -18.86 -4.90
N PRO A 305 -11.14 -17.59 -5.00
CA PRO A 305 -10.49 -16.48 -4.33
C PRO A 305 -10.69 -16.54 -2.81
N LYS A 306 -9.64 -16.18 -2.05
CA LYS A 306 -9.72 -15.95 -0.60
C LYS A 306 -10.40 -14.61 -0.28
N PRO A 307 -10.90 -14.40 0.96
CA PRO A 307 -11.63 -13.19 1.34
C PRO A 307 -10.91 -11.87 1.00
N VAL A 308 -9.58 -11.84 1.14
CA VAL A 308 -8.72 -10.69 0.82
C VAL A 308 -8.94 -10.12 -0.60
N VAL A 309 -9.20 -10.98 -1.58
CA VAL A 309 -9.46 -10.59 -2.98
C VAL A 309 -10.68 -9.69 -3.06
N SER A 310 -11.79 -10.12 -2.45
CA SER A 310 -13.04 -9.36 -2.46
C SER A 310 -12.92 -8.01 -1.75
N MET A 311 -12.10 -7.93 -0.70
CA MET A 311 -11.86 -6.70 0.04
C MET A 311 -11.10 -5.67 -0.81
N ILE A 312 -10.08 -6.11 -1.55
CA ILE A 312 -9.30 -5.23 -2.42
C ILE A 312 -10.07 -4.83 -3.67
N GLN A 313 -10.84 -5.74 -4.27
CA GLN A 313 -11.76 -5.38 -5.37
C GLN A 313 -12.74 -4.30 -4.91
N ARG A 314 -13.28 -4.37 -3.69
CA ARG A 314 -14.14 -3.33 -3.12
C ARG A 314 -13.40 -2.02 -2.88
N LEU A 315 -12.17 -2.07 -2.35
CA LEU A 315 -11.33 -0.88 -2.17
C LEU A 315 -11.15 -0.16 -3.51
N ILE A 316 -10.73 -0.89 -4.53
CA ILE A 316 -10.47 -0.35 -5.87
C ILE A 316 -11.74 0.17 -6.53
N ASN A 317 -12.86 -0.55 -6.40
CA ASN A 317 -14.14 -0.07 -6.93
C ASN A 317 -14.66 1.17 -6.19
N THR A 318 -14.39 1.29 -4.89
CA THR A 318 -14.75 2.47 -4.10
C THR A 318 -13.87 3.65 -4.49
N GLU A 319 -12.57 3.44 -4.66
CA GLU A 319 -11.62 4.46 -5.14
C GLU A 319 -11.90 4.88 -6.60
N ALA A 320 -12.27 3.93 -7.46
CA ALA A 320 -12.68 4.20 -8.85
C ALA A 320 -13.97 5.04 -8.92
N LYS A 321 -14.91 4.81 -8.00
CA LYS A 321 -16.10 5.66 -7.83
C LYS A 321 -15.80 7.01 -7.16
N GLN A 322 -14.65 7.15 -6.50
CA GLN A 322 -14.19 8.38 -5.83
C GLN A 322 -13.21 9.21 -6.70
N ALA A 323 -12.88 8.78 -7.92
CA ALA A 323 -12.25 9.66 -8.91
C ALA A 323 -13.23 10.79 -9.29
N PRO A 324 -12.79 12.05 -9.42
CA PRO A 324 -13.67 13.20 -9.27
C PRO A 324 -14.63 13.30 -10.46
N SER A 325 -15.85 12.82 -10.29
CA SER A 325 -17.00 13.48 -10.90
C SER A 325 -17.22 14.76 -10.10
N GLN A 326 -16.92 15.89 -10.73
CA GLN A 326 -17.58 17.13 -10.34
C GLN A 326 -19.09 16.84 -10.31
N GLU A 327 -19.70 17.19 -9.18
CA GLU A 327 -21.15 17.31 -8.97
C GLU A 327 -21.94 16.00 -8.81
N GLU A 328 -21.80 15.37 -7.65
CA GLU A 328 -22.96 15.04 -6.82
C GLU A 328 -22.50 14.90 -5.36
N LYS A 329 -23.05 15.73 -4.49
CA LYS A 329 -22.65 15.74 -3.09
C LYS A 329 -23.47 14.69 -2.35
N PRO A 330 -22.83 13.76 -1.63
CA PRO A 330 -23.53 12.61 -1.05
C PRO A 330 -24.48 12.97 0.09
N LEU A 331 -24.38 14.20 0.63
CA LEU A 331 -25.29 14.71 1.64
C LEU A 331 -26.14 15.83 1.05
N GLU A 332 -27.45 15.74 1.16
CA GLU A 332 -28.34 16.83 0.74
C GLU A 332 -28.21 18.02 1.71
N HIS A 333 -28.24 17.76 3.01
CA HIS A 333 -28.22 18.81 4.03
C HIS A 333 -27.49 18.42 5.31
N TYR A 334 -26.52 19.25 5.69
CA TYR A 334 -25.74 19.11 6.91
C TYR A 334 -25.93 20.32 7.84
N VAL A 335 -26.17 20.06 9.12
CA VAL A 335 -26.21 21.07 10.18
C VAL A 335 -24.90 21.00 10.96
N LEU A 336 -24.08 22.05 10.85
CA LEU A 336 -22.84 22.18 11.60
C LEU A 336 -23.12 22.89 12.93
N LEU A 337 -22.90 22.14 14.01
CA LEU A 337 -22.92 22.66 15.37
C LEU A 337 -21.51 23.07 15.81
N PRO A 338 -21.38 24.01 16.77
CA PRO A 338 -20.07 24.42 17.23
C PRO A 338 -19.33 23.27 17.96
N PRO A 339 -18.01 23.16 17.84
CA PRO A 339 -17.25 22.00 18.30
C PRO A 339 -17.03 21.93 19.82
N ARG A 340 -17.43 22.97 20.58
CA ARG A 340 -17.27 23.01 22.04
C ARG A 340 -18.62 23.20 22.73
N PRO A 341 -18.98 22.35 23.70
CA PRO A 341 -20.19 22.54 24.51
C PRO A 341 -20.02 23.80 25.37
N SER A 342 -20.98 24.72 25.27
CA SER A 342 -21.14 25.88 26.14
C SER A 342 -22.41 25.70 26.99
N PRO A 343 -22.53 26.40 28.14
CA PRO A 343 -23.74 26.33 28.97
C PRO A 343 -25.03 26.79 28.27
N GLN A 344 -24.95 27.40 27.08
CA GLN A 344 -26.09 27.87 26.29
C GLN A 344 -26.65 26.80 25.32
N TYR A 345 -26.07 25.59 25.26
CA TYR A 345 -26.51 24.56 24.31
C TYR A 345 -27.92 24.01 24.59
N THR A 346 -28.33 23.94 25.86
CA THR A 346 -29.67 23.47 26.24
C THR A 346 -30.77 24.43 25.76
N GLN A 347 -30.48 25.73 25.62
CA GLN A 347 -31.42 26.71 25.05
C GLN A 347 -31.48 26.68 23.51
N ASN A 348 -30.46 26.13 22.84
CA ASN A 348 -30.43 26.04 21.38
C ASN A 348 -31.17 24.81 20.83
N TRP A 349 -31.36 23.75 21.63
CA TRP A 349 -32.03 22.53 21.16
C TRP A 349 -33.55 22.72 20.96
N GLU A 350 -34.18 23.60 21.75
CA GLU A 350 -35.60 23.98 21.54
C GLU A 350 -35.84 24.61 20.15
N VAL A 351 -34.79 25.17 19.55
CA VAL A 351 -34.81 25.82 18.24
C VAL A 351 -34.35 24.86 17.14
N ILE A 352 -33.30 24.07 17.39
CA ILE A 352 -32.73 23.12 16.42
C ILE A 352 -33.62 21.89 16.26
N GLY A 353 -34.24 21.40 17.35
CA GLY A 353 -35.08 20.20 17.35
C GLY A 353 -36.23 20.25 16.33
N PRO A 354 -37.09 21.28 16.35
CA PRO A 354 -38.17 21.43 15.36
C PRO A 354 -37.64 21.50 13.91
N PHE A 355 -36.49 22.14 13.69
CA PHE A 355 -35.86 22.21 12.37
C PHE A 355 -35.33 20.84 11.90
N VAL A 356 -34.68 20.09 12.79
CA VAL A 356 -34.19 18.74 12.51
C VAL A 356 -35.34 17.78 12.21
N LEU A 357 -36.45 17.89 12.94
CA LEU A 357 -37.66 17.09 12.68
C LEU A 357 -38.32 17.45 11.34
N ALA A 358 -38.33 18.73 10.96
CA ALA A 358 -38.96 19.19 9.73
C ALA A 358 -38.14 18.91 8.46
N VAL A 359 -36.81 18.85 8.57
CA VAL A 359 -35.89 18.82 7.41
C VAL A 359 -35.03 17.56 7.36
N GLN A 360 -34.95 16.79 8.45
CA GLN A 360 -34.15 15.57 8.61
C GLN A 360 -32.69 15.66 8.10
N PRO A 361 -31.92 16.69 8.49
CA PRO A 361 -30.52 16.82 8.07
C PRO A 361 -29.58 15.89 8.86
N VAL A 362 -28.36 15.72 8.35
CA VAL A 362 -27.24 15.18 9.15
C VAL A 362 -26.76 16.27 10.12
N VAL A 363 -26.78 15.99 11.42
CA VAL A 363 -26.38 16.94 12.48
C VAL A 363 -25.07 16.49 13.09
N ALA A 364 -24.01 17.29 12.95
CA ALA A 364 -22.70 16.95 13.49
C ALA A 364 -21.80 18.19 13.67
N PHE A 365 -20.56 17.96 14.09
CA PHE A 365 -19.62 18.98 14.56
C PHE A 365 -18.41 19.19 13.64
N SER A 366 -18.34 18.44 12.53
CA SER A 366 -17.18 18.40 11.63
C SER A 366 -17.37 19.31 10.41
N PRO A 367 -16.54 20.37 10.25
CA PRO A 367 -16.51 21.15 9.01
C PRO A 367 -16.02 20.34 7.80
N ARG A 368 -15.23 19.29 8.02
CA ARG A 368 -14.71 18.42 6.96
C ARG A 368 -15.84 17.59 6.35
N GLU A 369 -16.72 17.04 7.18
CA GLU A 369 -17.91 16.30 6.73
C GLU A 369 -18.92 17.23 6.05
N ALA A 370 -19.09 18.45 6.57
CA ALA A 370 -20.00 19.44 5.99
C ALA A 370 -19.68 19.78 4.52
N ARG A 371 -18.41 19.64 4.08
CA ARG A 371 -18.02 19.86 2.66
C ARG A 371 -18.68 18.88 1.69
N LEU A 372 -19.10 17.72 2.20
CA LEU A 372 -19.78 16.68 1.44
C LEU A 372 -21.27 16.98 1.23
N ALA A 373 -21.78 18.12 1.72
CA ALA A 373 -23.19 18.48 1.63
C ALA A 373 -23.51 19.57 0.61
N GLU A 374 -24.64 19.42 -0.10
CA GLU A 374 -25.20 20.44 -0.99
C GLU A 374 -25.55 21.70 -0.20
N ARG A 375 -26.29 21.53 0.90
CA ARG A 375 -26.65 22.60 1.81
C ARG A 375 -25.96 22.41 3.15
N VAL A 376 -25.39 23.50 3.67
CA VAL A 376 -24.83 23.52 5.03
C VAL A 376 -25.49 24.61 5.85
N THR A 377 -26.09 24.25 6.97
CA THR A 377 -26.62 25.20 7.95
C THR A 377 -25.67 25.33 9.13
N LEU A 378 -25.13 26.52 9.35
CA LEU A 378 -24.28 26.84 10.50
C LEU A 378 -25.15 27.34 11.65
N PHE A 379 -25.16 26.65 12.78
CA PHE A 379 -25.83 27.12 13.99
C PHE A 379 -24.79 27.69 14.97
N GLY A 380 -24.62 29.01 14.94
CA GLY A 380 -23.62 29.72 15.75
C GLY A 380 -23.13 31.00 15.09
N ASP A 381 -22.70 31.95 15.91
CA ASP A 381 -22.08 33.19 15.45
C ASP A 381 -20.62 32.98 14.99
N GLU A 382 -19.97 34.05 14.56
CA GLU A 382 -18.57 34.02 14.10
C GLU A 382 -17.55 33.75 15.23
N GLN A 383 -17.94 33.91 16.50
CA GLN A 383 -17.07 33.59 17.63
C GLN A 383 -16.92 32.08 17.79
N VAL A 384 -17.99 31.32 17.53
CA VAL A 384 -18.02 29.86 17.71
C VAL A 384 -17.80 29.08 16.41
N ILE A 385 -18.22 29.63 15.26
CA ILE A 385 -17.92 29.09 13.93
C ILE A 385 -17.29 30.21 13.09
N PRO A 386 -15.95 30.29 13.01
CA PRO A 386 -15.26 31.38 12.33
C PRO A 386 -15.68 31.55 10.86
N GLN A 387 -15.66 32.79 10.37
CA GLN A 387 -16.01 33.12 8.99
C GLN A 387 -15.16 32.35 7.95
N LYS A 388 -13.92 32.02 8.28
CA LYS A 388 -13.03 31.20 7.45
C LYS A 388 -13.64 29.82 7.13
N VAL A 389 -14.33 29.20 8.09
CA VAL A 389 -14.99 27.90 7.89
C VAL A 389 -16.15 28.04 6.90
N GLU A 390 -16.94 29.11 7.01
CA GLU A 390 -18.01 29.39 6.07
C GLU A 390 -17.49 29.63 4.64
N GLN A 391 -16.39 30.38 4.50
CA GLN A 391 -15.74 30.62 3.21
C GLN A 391 -15.20 29.33 2.60
N GLU A 392 -14.56 28.47 3.40
CA GLU A 392 -14.06 27.16 2.95
C GLU A 392 -15.20 26.25 2.46
N LEU A 393 -16.35 26.26 3.13
CA LEU A 393 -17.53 25.48 2.74
C LEU A 393 -18.14 26.00 1.44
N ARG A 394 -18.26 27.32 1.27
CA ARG A 394 -18.71 27.94 0.01
C ARG A 394 -17.75 27.66 -1.14
N ALA A 395 -16.43 27.74 -0.89
CA ALA A 395 -15.40 27.40 -1.87
C ALA A 395 -15.44 25.92 -2.27
N SER A 396 -15.94 25.04 -1.39
CA SER A 396 -16.23 23.63 -1.66
C SER A 396 -17.59 23.42 -2.34
N GLY A 397 -18.18 24.46 -2.93
CA GLY A 397 -19.47 24.42 -3.64
C GLY A 397 -20.69 24.23 -2.75
N CYS A 398 -20.61 24.45 -1.43
CA CYS A 398 -21.77 24.29 -0.53
C CYS A 398 -22.64 25.54 -0.55
N ASN A 399 -23.97 25.35 -0.54
CA ASN A 399 -24.92 26.39 -0.22
C ASN A 399 -24.98 26.59 1.29
N VAL A 400 -24.16 27.51 1.79
CA VAL A 400 -24.03 27.77 3.23
C VAL A 400 -25.02 28.84 3.69
N ARG A 401 -25.75 28.56 4.76
CA ARG A 401 -26.59 29.53 5.48
C ARG A 401 -26.24 29.51 6.97
N ARG A 402 -26.12 30.68 7.58
CA ARG A 402 -25.83 30.82 9.00
C ARG A 402 -27.08 31.29 9.76
N PHE A 403 -27.31 30.71 10.93
CA PHE A 403 -28.37 31.08 11.85
C PHE A 403 -27.77 31.52 13.18
N THR A 404 -28.19 32.71 13.62
CA THR A 404 -27.93 33.27 14.95
C THR A 404 -29.26 33.30 15.72
N GLY A 405 -29.20 33.13 17.05
CA GLY A 405 -30.34 32.76 17.90
C GLY A 405 -31.61 33.63 17.83
N THR A 406 -31.57 34.82 17.23
CA THR A 406 -32.75 35.67 17.00
C THR A 406 -33.51 35.38 15.70
N ALA A 407 -32.88 34.77 14.69
CA ALA A 407 -33.48 34.57 13.36
C ALA A 407 -34.31 33.27 13.22
N ALA A 408 -34.22 32.36 14.19
CA ALA A 408 -34.84 31.04 14.08
C ALA A 408 -36.35 31.01 14.39
N GLN A 409 -36.86 31.97 15.18
CA GLN A 409 -38.29 32.13 15.42
C GLN A 409 -39.08 32.61 14.18
N GLU A 410 -38.43 33.37 13.28
CA GLU A 410 -39.08 33.87 12.05
C GLU A 410 -39.20 32.78 10.95
N PHE A 411 -38.30 31.80 10.92
CA PHE A 411 -38.32 30.73 9.90
C PHE A 411 -39.48 29.74 10.11
N LEU A 412 -39.82 29.43 11.36
CA LEU A 412 -40.92 28.51 11.70
C LEU A 412 -42.32 29.14 11.51
N THR A 413 -42.41 30.48 11.47
CA THR A 413 -43.70 31.17 11.51
C THR A 413 -44.20 31.70 10.17
N LYS A 414 -43.36 31.81 9.13
CA LYS A 414 -43.80 32.43 7.86
C LYS A 414 -43.70 31.60 6.58
N ASN A 415 -42.97 30.48 6.50
CA ASN A 415 -42.88 29.67 5.25
C ASN A 415 -42.50 28.18 5.46
N GLY A 416 -42.94 27.53 6.54
CA GLY A 416 -42.68 26.09 6.77
C GLY A 416 -43.61 25.16 5.98
N PRO A 417 -43.16 23.97 5.55
CA PRO A 417 -44.03 22.96 4.92
C PRO A 417 -45.11 22.53 5.92
N LYS A 418 -46.37 22.48 5.46
CA LYS A 418 -47.48 21.96 6.25
C LYS A 418 -47.26 20.47 6.48
N VAL A 419 -47.11 20.09 7.75
CA VAL A 419 -47.07 18.68 8.17
C VAL A 419 -48.48 18.11 8.03
N ASP A 420 -48.61 17.05 7.22
CA ASP A 420 -49.83 16.27 7.10
C ASP A 420 -49.93 15.34 8.33
N THR A 421 -50.69 15.77 9.34
CA THR A 421 -50.87 15.02 10.58
C THR A 421 -51.98 13.99 10.39
N ASP A 422 -51.64 12.83 9.80
CA ASP A 422 -52.59 11.71 9.78
C ASP A 422 -51.88 10.35 9.70
N GLN A 423 -50.97 10.05 10.65
CA GLN A 423 -50.67 8.66 11.06
C GLN A 423 -50.29 8.60 12.55
N PRO A 424 -50.80 7.62 13.33
CA PRO A 424 -50.47 7.50 14.75
C PRO A 424 -49.07 6.90 14.96
N ILE A 425 -48.36 7.47 15.94
CA ILE A 425 -47.06 6.99 16.43
C ILE A 425 -47.26 5.65 17.17
N PRO A 426 -46.48 4.59 16.90
CA PRO A 426 -46.57 3.35 17.66
C PRO A 426 -45.94 3.52 19.06
N GLU A 427 -46.68 3.09 20.08
CA GLU A 427 -46.25 3.07 21.49
C GLU A 427 -44.99 2.19 21.68
N ILE A 428 -44.01 2.75 22.38
CA ILE A 428 -42.78 2.05 22.78
C ILE A 428 -43.09 1.18 24.01
N LEU A 429 -42.94 -0.13 23.86
CA LEU A 429 -43.03 -1.11 24.95
C LEU A 429 -41.92 -0.90 25.98
N ASN A 430 -42.34 -0.77 27.24
CA ASN A 430 -41.48 -0.61 28.41
C ASN A 430 -40.89 -1.98 28.82
N PRO A 431 -39.58 -2.13 29.06
CA PRO A 431 -38.99 -3.42 29.43
C PRO A 431 -39.09 -3.60 30.95
N GLY A 432 -39.84 -4.60 31.39
CA GLY A 432 -39.85 -4.97 32.80
C GLY A 432 -40.86 -6.06 33.14
N ASP A 433 -40.54 -7.32 32.88
CA ASP A 433 -41.03 -8.42 33.70
C ASP A 433 -40.03 -9.59 33.70
N PRO A 434 -39.42 -9.94 34.86
CA PRO A 434 -38.54 -11.09 34.99
C PRO A 434 -39.35 -12.30 35.48
N ASN A 435 -40.03 -12.98 34.56
CA ASN A 435 -40.42 -14.40 34.67
C ASN A 435 -41.13 -14.83 33.38
N ALA A 436 -40.35 -15.14 32.34
CA ALA A 436 -40.76 -15.95 31.19
C ALA A 436 -39.54 -16.67 30.62
#